data_AF-A0A7W0M0K8-F1
#
_entry.id   AF-A0A7W0M0K8-F1
#
_cell.length_a   1.000
_cell.length_b   1.000
_cell.length_c   1.000
_cell.angle_alpha   90.00
_cell.angle_beta   90.00
_cell.angle_gamma   90.00
#
_symmetry.space_group_name_H-M   'P 1'
#
loop_
_entity.id
_entity.type
_entity.pdbx_description
1 polymer ?
#
loop_
_entity_poly.entity_id
_entity_poly.type
_entity_poly.pdbx_seq_one_letter_code
_entity_poly.pdbx_strand_id
1 'polypeptide(L)'
;TDEKYDLILFALPDSLTLVSGASALRLESYLFTEQAMESAREHLAPGGAFSMYNFYREPWLVDRLAGTMDEVFGHSPCLLSNPEAISLAVMVVGLTPDGQVCESTWAPTGEVPPPSTDDHPFLYVDGDAGLFGIPWIYVIVLSLILLLSVLAIGVVGGREVRGVWTYRDLFLLGAAFLLLETKNVTGFALYFGTTWLVNALVFGGVLIAVLAAVELTRRFVVPPLRTMYLLLFGGLVLAWAVPTSWVLSLPFGLRLVMATMIAFIPIMAANVIFAQRFATTANGTTAFGTNLLGAMFGGCLEYLALAVGYQSLLVVCAALYLGAYLTMPKDAPSTGSRGQLAPAVKVPAPT
;
A
#
# COMPACT_ATOMS: atom_id res chain seq x y z
N THR A 1 -9.92 22.19 10.32
CA THR A 1 -10.44 23.56 10.52
C THR A 1 -10.33 23.84 12.00
N ASP A 2 -10.25 25.08 12.48
CA ASP A 2 -10.18 25.32 13.94
C ASP A 2 -11.56 25.30 14.61
N GLU A 3 -12.58 24.80 13.90
CA GLU A 3 -13.95 24.75 14.37
C GLU A 3 -14.08 23.71 15.48
N LYS A 4 -14.85 24.04 16.51
CA LYS A 4 -15.14 23.17 17.65
C LYS A 4 -16.60 22.76 17.64
N TYR A 5 -16.86 21.53 18.03
CA TYR A 5 -18.20 20.93 18.02
C TYR A 5 -18.60 20.46 19.42
N ASP A 6 -19.86 20.67 19.80
CA ASP A 6 -20.39 20.17 21.08
C ASP A 6 -20.63 18.64 21.03
N LEU A 7 -20.86 18.10 19.82
CA LEU A 7 -21.04 16.67 19.60
C LEU A 7 -20.44 16.27 18.26
N ILE A 8 -19.59 15.25 18.28
CA ILE A 8 -19.10 14.56 17.08
C ILE A 8 -19.67 13.15 17.10
N LEU A 9 -20.32 12.74 16.03
CA LEU A 9 -21.03 11.46 15.94
C LEU A 9 -20.56 10.64 14.72
N PHE A 10 -19.97 9.47 14.97
CA PHE A 10 -19.70 8.47 13.93
C PHE A 10 -20.86 7.45 13.89
N ALA A 11 -21.79 7.68 12.96
CA ALA A 11 -23.02 6.93 12.82
C ALA A 11 -22.91 5.83 11.74
N LEU A 12 -22.65 4.58 12.15
CA LEU A 12 -22.50 3.42 11.25
C LEU A 12 -21.64 3.70 10.00
N PRO A 13 -20.41 4.21 10.16
CA PRO A 13 -19.63 4.65 9.00
C PRO A 13 -19.20 3.50 8.07
N ASP A 14 -19.31 2.24 8.49
CA ASP A 14 -18.85 1.06 7.76
C ASP A 14 -19.94 0.31 6.95
N SER A 15 -21.07 0.96 6.65
CA SER A 15 -22.31 0.37 6.09
C SER A 15 -22.21 -0.43 4.76
N LEU A 16 -21.01 -0.63 4.19
CA LEU A 16 -20.70 -1.47 3.02
C LEU A 16 -21.39 -1.09 1.70
N THR A 17 -22.25 -0.06 1.67
CA THR A 17 -23.14 0.23 0.53
C THR A 17 -22.43 0.70 -0.74
N LEU A 18 -21.17 1.15 -0.67
CA LEU A 18 -20.42 1.72 -1.81
C LEU A 18 -19.05 1.07 -2.07
N VAL A 19 -18.66 0.04 -1.32
CA VAL A 19 -17.36 -0.62 -1.53
C VAL A 19 -17.45 -1.56 -2.73
N SER A 20 -17.35 -0.99 -3.94
CA SER A 20 -17.07 -1.77 -5.14
C SER A 20 -15.70 -2.42 -4.96
N GLY A 21 -15.67 -3.76 -4.96
CA GLY A 21 -14.59 -4.63 -4.46
C GLY A 21 -13.28 -4.65 -5.24
N ALA A 22 -12.74 -3.51 -5.64
CA ALA A 22 -11.46 -3.41 -6.35
C ALA A 22 -10.29 -2.85 -5.50
N SER A 23 -10.54 -2.37 -4.28
CA SER A 23 -9.48 -1.92 -3.36
C SER A 23 -9.62 -2.62 -2.01
N ALA A 24 -8.50 -3.17 -1.50
CA ALA A 24 -8.41 -3.68 -0.13
C ALA A 24 -8.54 -2.56 0.92
N LEU A 25 -8.39 -1.29 0.50
CA LEU A 25 -8.53 -0.13 1.36
C LEU A 25 -10.02 0.21 1.55
N ARG A 26 -10.51 0.03 2.78
CA ARG A 26 -11.78 0.60 3.22
C ARG A 26 -11.47 1.95 3.87
N LEU A 27 -11.75 3.04 3.16
CA LEU A 27 -11.50 4.39 3.71
C LEU A 27 -12.25 4.60 5.03
N GLU A 28 -13.44 4.02 5.17
CA GLU A 28 -14.19 3.99 6.45
C GLU A 28 -13.38 3.41 7.62
N SER A 29 -12.43 2.49 7.39
CA SER A 29 -11.60 1.94 8.47
C SER A 29 -10.69 2.99 9.11
N TYR A 30 -10.33 4.06 8.39
CA TYR A 30 -9.59 5.18 8.96
C TYR A 30 -10.41 5.98 9.98
N LEU A 31 -11.74 5.89 9.98
CA LEU A 31 -12.57 6.57 10.99
C LEU A 31 -12.51 5.88 12.38
N PHE A 32 -11.87 4.71 12.45
CA PHE A 32 -11.75 3.95 13.69
C PHE A 32 -10.30 3.88 14.18
N THR A 33 -9.39 4.64 13.58
CA THR A 33 -8.01 4.71 14.04
C THR A 33 -7.89 5.60 15.28
N GLU A 34 -6.86 5.35 16.06
CA GLU A 34 -6.42 6.22 17.15
C GLU A 34 -6.37 7.69 16.69
N GLN A 35 -5.71 7.95 15.55
CA GLN A 35 -5.53 9.30 14.99
C GLN A 35 -6.87 9.96 14.62
N ALA A 36 -7.86 9.19 14.15
CA ALA A 36 -9.19 9.73 13.90
C ALA A 36 -9.92 10.11 15.20
N MET A 37 -9.77 9.32 16.26
CA MET A 37 -10.33 9.65 17.57
C MET A 37 -9.59 10.82 18.24
N GLU A 38 -8.27 10.92 18.07
CA GLU A 38 -7.48 12.09 18.49
C GLU A 38 -7.97 13.34 17.78
N SER A 39 -8.14 13.28 16.46
CA SER A 39 -8.69 14.37 15.66
C SER A 39 -10.09 14.76 16.14
N ALA A 40 -10.97 13.78 16.42
CA ALA A 40 -12.29 14.05 16.98
C ALA A 40 -12.17 14.78 18.33
N ARG A 41 -11.35 14.28 19.26
CA ARG A 41 -11.10 14.89 20.57
C ARG A 41 -10.59 16.33 20.45
N GLU A 42 -9.64 16.57 19.56
CA GLU A 42 -9.09 17.90 19.30
C GLU A 42 -10.16 18.89 18.83
N HIS A 43 -11.18 18.44 18.10
CA HIS A 43 -12.24 19.29 17.58
C HIS A 43 -13.48 19.38 18.49
N LEU A 44 -13.43 18.85 19.73
CA LEU A 44 -14.52 19.05 20.69
C LEU A 44 -14.45 20.43 21.36
N ALA A 45 -15.61 21.05 21.56
CA ALA A 45 -15.78 22.22 22.42
C ALA A 45 -15.65 21.81 23.91
N PRO A 46 -15.36 22.75 24.83
CA PRO A 46 -15.40 22.47 26.26
C PRO A 46 -16.76 21.90 26.68
N GLY A 47 -16.77 20.71 27.31
CA GLY A 47 -17.99 19.99 27.67
C GLY A 47 -18.64 19.18 26.53
N GLY A 48 -18.04 19.18 25.34
CA GLY A 48 -18.51 18.37 24.22
C GLY A 48 -18.20 16.88 24.38
N ALA A 49 -18.83 16.06 23.53
CA ALA A 49 -18.68 14.61 23.55
C ALA A 49 -18.46 14.03 22.15
N PHE A 50 -17.76 12.90 22.11
CA PHE A 50 -17.63 12.06 20.93
C PHE A 50 -18.46 10.79 21.14
N SER A 51 -19.23 10.40 20.12
CA SER A 51 -19.96 9.15 20.14
C SER A 51 -19.78 8.38 18.85
N MET A 52 -19.70 7.06 18.97
CA MET A 52 -19.78 6.15 17.84
C MET A 52 -20.76 5.03 18.15
N TYR A 53 -21.46 4.54 17.14
CA TYR A 53 -22.32 3.38 17.31
C TYR A 53 -22.41 2.53 16.06
N ASN A 54 -22.50 1.22 16.29
CA ASN A 54 -22.64 0.23 15.24
C ASN A 54 -23.09 -1.15 15.75
N PHE A 55 -23.42 -2.04 14.81
CA PHE A 55 -23.69 -3.45 15.05
C PHE A 55 -22.38 -4.25 15.12
N TYR A 56 -21.66 -4.12 16.23
CA TYR A 56 -20.43 -4.86 16.49
C TYR A 56 -20.77 -6.28 16.97
N ARG A 57 -20.50 -7.27 16.12
CA ARG A 57 -20.88 -8.68 16.36
C ARG A 57 -19.91 -9.43 17.26
N GLU A 58 -18.72 -8.89 17.45
CA GLU A 58 -17.64 -9.52 18.21
C GLU A 58 -17.29 -8.67 19.45
N PRO A 59 -17.26 -9.25 20.66
CA PRO A 59 -16.95 -8.51 21.90
C PRO A 59 -15.57 -7.84 21.87
N TRP A 60 -14.55 -8.52 21.34
CA TRP A 60 -13.19 -7.99 21.26
C TRP A 60 -13.10 -6.72 20.41
N LEU A 61 -14.00 -6.55 19.43
CA LEU A 61 -14.05 -5.36 18.58
C LEU A 61 -14.62 -4.16 19.35
N VAL A 62 -15.62 -4.40 20.21
CA VAL A 62 -16.13 -3.39 21.13
C VAL A 62 -15.03 -2.99 22.12
N ASP A 63 -14.32 -3.97 22.69
CA ASP A 63 -13.21 -3.71 23.61
C ASP A 63 -12.08 -2.92 22.94
N ARG A 64 -11.71 -3.24 21.70
CA ARG A 64 -10.71 -2.47 20.93
C ARG A 64 -11.13 -1.01 20.78
N LEU A 65 -12.37 -0.76 20.36
CA LEU A 65 -12.87 0.60 20.11
C LEU A 65 -13.01 1.40 21.40
N ALA A 66 -13.60 0.80 22.44
CA ALA A 66 -13.75 1.44 23.74
C ALA A 66 -12.39 1.68 24.43
N GLY A 67 -11.46 0.73 24.30
CA GLY A 67 -10.07 0.88 24.76
C GLY A 67 -9.32 1.99 24.02
N THR A 68 -9.54 2.13 22.71
CA THR A 68 -8.97 3.25 21.95
C THR A 68 -9.52 4.60 22.45
N MET A 69 -10.82 4.67 22.77
CA MET A 69 -11.42 5.88 23.36
C MET A 69 -10.84 6.17 24.75
N ASP A 70 -10.66 5.14 25.59
CA ASP A 70 -10.04 5.25 26.92
C ASP A 70 -8.61 5.81 26.84
N GLU A 71 -7.79 5.29 25.92
CA GLU A 71 -6.42 5.75 25.68
C GLU A 71 -6.37 7.21 25.19
N VAL A 72 -7.19 7.56 24.19
CA VAL A 72 -7.18 8.90 23.57
C VAL A 72 -7.76 9.99 24.48
N PHE A 73 -8.83 9.69 25.22
CA PHE A 73 -9.51 10.66 26.09
C PHE A 73 -8.98 10.63 27.53
N GLY A 74 -8.27 9.58 27.92
CA GLY A 74 -7.69 9.40 29.25
C GLY A 74 -8.70 8.96 30.31
N HIS A 75 -9.89 8.49 29.91
CA HIS A 75 -10.89 7.89 30.80
C HIS A 75 -11.89 7.04 30.04
N SER A 76 -12.54 6.12 30.75
CA SER A 76 -13.38 5.11 30.12
C SER A 76 -14.67 5.71 29.53
N PRO A 77 -15.08 5.26 28.33
CA PRO A 77 -16.33 5.71 27.70
C PRO A 77 -17.55 5.09 28.41
N CYS A 78 -18.71 5.75 28.28
CA CYS A 78 -19.99 5.11 28.49
C CYS A 78 -20.20 4.06 27.39
N LEU A 79 -20.66 2.88 27.77
CA LEU A 79 -20.99 1.80 26.84
C LEU A 79 -22.44 1.38 27.07
N LEU A 80 -23.28 1.57 26.06
CA LEU A 80 -24.60 0.97 26.01
C LEU A 80 -24.55 -0.17 25.00
N SER A 81 -24.63 -1.40 25.49
CA SER A 81 -24.73 -2.59 24.64
C SER A 81 -25.98 -3.38 25.02
N ASN A 82 -26.67 -3.94 24.02
CA ASN A 82 -27.74 -4.90 24.24
C ASN A 82 -27.35 -6.25 23.61
N PRO A 83 -26.74 -7.16 24.39
CA PRO A 83 -26.31 -8.48 23.91
C PRO A 83 -27.47 -9.35 23.43
N GLU A 84 -28.68 -9.15 23.98
CA GLU A 84 -29.82 -10.03 23.76
C GLU A 84 -30.65 -9.67 22.52
N ALA A 85 -30.54 -8.44 22.00
CA ALA A 85 -31.45 -7.98 20.95
C ALA A 85 -30.80 -7.79 19.58
N ILE A 86 -29.63 -7.14 19.45
CA ILE A 86 -29.15 -6.70 18.10
C ILE A 86 -27.61 -6.54 17.99
N SER A 87 -26.79 -6.91 18.99
CA SER A 87 -25.33 -6.65 18.97
C SER A 87 -24.96 -5.17 18.67
N LEU A 88 -25.87 -4.25 18.97
CA LEU A 88 -25.65 -2.81 18.87
C LEU A 88 -24.82 -2.39 20.06
N ALA A 89 -23.70 -1.71 19.81
CA ALA A 89 -22.96 -1.00 20.84
C ALA A 89 -22.95 0.50 20.51
N VAL A 90 -23.30 1.30 21.50
CA VAL A 90 -23.17 2.76 21.48
C VAL A 90 -22.09 3.11 22.50
N MET A 91 -21.05 3.76 22.04
CA MET A 91 -19.98 4.29 22.88
C MET A 91 -20.04 5.81 22.88
N VAL A 92 -19.92 6.41 24.05
CA VAL A 92 -19.90 7.86 24.23
C VAL A 92 -18.78 8.22 25.18
N VAL A 93 -17.96 9.20 24.83
CA VAL A 93 -16.92 9.74 25.69
C VAL A 93 -17.00 11.27 25.71
N GLY A 94 -17.12 11.85 26.90
CA GLY A 94 -17.01 13.28 27.08
C GLY A 94 -15.56 13.73 26.93
N LEU A 95 -15.32 15.01 26.61
CA LEU A 95 -13.95 15.56 26.61
C LEU A 95 -13.27 15.46 27.99
N THR A 96 -14.08 15.42 29.04
CA THR A 96 -13.66 15.21 30.43
C THR A 96 -14.64 14.24 31.12
N PRO A 97 -14.25 13.58 32.23
CA PRO A 97 -15.13 12.68 32.96
C PRO A 97 -16.44 13.33 33.42
N ASP A 98 -16.40 14.62 33.80
CA ASP A 98 -17.58 15.38 34.23
C ASP A 98 -18.54 15.70 33.07
N GLY A 99 -18.06 15.57 31.82
CA GLY A 99 -18.83 15.78 30.59
C GLY A 99 -19.66 14.56 30.16
N GLN A 100 -19.68 13.48 30.95
CA GLN A 100 -20.46 12.28 30.64
C GLN A 100 -21.19 11.74 31.87
N VAL A 101 -22.40 11.20 31.66
CA VAL A 101 -23.17 10.48 32.68
C VAL A 101 -23.52 9.12 32.09
N CYS A 102 -22.92 8.07 32.64
CA CYS A 102 -23.09 6.71 32.14
C CYS A 102 -24.04 5.90 33.02
N GLU A 103 -24.95 5.14 32.41
CA GLU A 103 -25.63 4.03 33.09
C GLU A 103 -24.63 2.89 33.34
N SER A 104 -23.80 2.59 32.33
CA SER A 104 -22.68 1.66 32.39
C SER A 104 -21.44 2.27 31.74
N THR A 105 -20.33 2.25 32.47
CA THR A 105 -19.00 2.53 31.93
C THR A 105 -18.43 1.27 31.32
N TRP A 106 -17.70 1.39 30.22
CA TRP A 106 -16.96 0.27 29.66
C TRP A 106 -15.98 -0.30 30.69
N ALA A 107 -15.90 -1.63 30.73
CA ALA A 107 -14.86 -2.37 31.40
C ALA A 107 -14.43 -3.50 30.45
N PRO A 108 -13.12 -3.75 30.28
CA PRO A 108 -12.61 -4.81 29.41
C PRO A 108 -13.24 -6.17 29.73
N THR A 109 -13.70 -6.90 28.71
CA THR A 109 -14.19 -8.27 28.89
C THR A 109 -13.06 -9.31 28.91
N GLY A 110 -11.86 -8.91 28.46
CA GLY A 110 -10.65 -9.71 28.43
C GLY A 110 -9.42 -8.87 28.08
N GLU A 111 -8.46 -9.47 27.38
CA GLU A 111 -7.34 -8.74 26.80
C GLU A 111 -7.86 -7.76 25.75
N VAL A 112 -7.51 -6.47 25.89
CA VAL A 112 -7.95 -5.42 24.98
C VAL A 112 -6.99 -5.37 23.80
N PRO A 113 -7.45 -5.63 22.57
CA PRO A 113 -6.59 -5.51 21.41
C PRO A 113 -6.11 -4.06 21.24
N PRO A 114 -4.87 -3.85 20.75
CA PRO A 114 -4.34 -2.50 20.57
C PRO A 114 -5.17 -1.69 19.55
N PRO A 115 -5.13 -0.35 19.64
CA PRO A 115 -5.77 0.52 18.67
C PRO A 115 -5.31 0.25 17.23
N SER A 116 -6.22 0.45 16.28
CA SER A 116 -5.83 0.55 14.86
C SER A 116 -5.21 1.91 14.60
N THR A 117 -4.23 1.99 13.71
CA THR A 117 -3.54 3.24 13.38
C THR A 117 -3.71 3.59 11.91
N ASP A 118 -3.42 4.83 11.51
CA ASP A 118 -3.45 5.22 10.10
C ASP A 118 -2.46 4.42 9.22
N ASP A 119 -1.39 3.87 9.81
CA ASP A 119 -0.47 2.97 9.10
C ASP A 119 -1.01 1.53 8.99
N HIS A 120 -1.78 1.10 10.00
CA HIS A 120 -2.40 -0.21 10.10
C HIS A 120 -3.93 -0.05 10.31
N PRO A 121 -4.70 0.40 9.30
CA PRO A 121 -6.11 0.74 9.43
C PRO A 121 -7.01 -0.51 9.28
N PHE A 122 -6.66 -1.62 9.95
CA PHE A 122 -7.34 -2.91 9.81
C PHE A 122 -8.18 -3.23 11.04
N LEU A 123 -9.31 -2.52 11.18
CA LEU A 123 -10.21 -2.62 12.32
C LEU A 123 -10.62 -4.07 12.66
N TYR A 124 -10.88 -4.90 11.66
CA TYR A 124 -11.38 -6.27 11.84
C TYR A 124 -10.28 -7.34 11.86
N VAL A 125 -9.01 -6.95 11.77
CA VAL A 125 -7.90 -7.89 11.90
C VAL A 125 -7.57 -8.01 13.38
N ASP A 126 -7.89 -9.17 13.92
CA ASP A 126 -7.46 -9.56 15.26
C ASP A 126 -5.97 -9.95 15.24
N GLY A 127 -5.24 -9.68 16.33
CA GLY A 127 -3.82 -10.01 16.45
C GLY A 127 -3.56 -11.52 16.29
N ASP A 128 -4.55 -12.33 16.66
CA ASP A 128 -4.52 -13.80 16.58
C ASP A 128 -5.17 -14.35 15.29
N ALA A 129 -5.52 -13.51 14.32
CA ALA A 129 -6.32 -13.91 13.15
C ALA A 129 -5.67 -15.02 12.28
N GLY A 130 -4.35 -15.22 12.38
CA GLY A 130 -3.68 -16.33 11.71
C GLY A 130 -2.16 -16.20 11.64
N LEU A 131 -1.57 -16.55 10.50
CA LEU A 131 -0.12 -16.56 10.32
C LEU A 131 0.42 -15.12 10.26
N PHE A 132 1.21 -14.73 11.27
CA PHE A 132 1.74 -13.37 11.43
C PHE A 132 0.65 -12.27 11.41
N GLY A 133 -0.55 -12.55 11.94
CA GLY A 133 -1.67 -11.60 11.93
C GLY A 133 -2.48 -11.57 10.62
N ILE A 134 -2.13 -12.38 9.63
CA ILE A 134 -2.91 -12.52 8.38
C ILE A 134 -3.96 -13.62 8.55
N PRO A 135 -5.26 -13.34 8.31
CA PRO A 135 -6.29 -14.35 8.47
C PRO A 135 -6.03 -15.58 7.59
N TRP A 136 -6.23 -16.78 8.16
CA TRP A 136 -5.89 -18.06 7.51
C TRP A 136 -6.44 -18.23 6.10
N ILE A 137 -7.63 -17.71 5.82
CA ILE A 137 -8.23 -17.77 4.49
C ILE A 137 -7.37 -17.07 3.44
N TYR A 138 -6.80 -15.89 3.76
CA TYR A 138 -5.89 -15.19 2.86
C TYR A 138 -4.59 -15.97 2.69
N VAL A 139 -4.02 -16.49 3.78
CA VAL A 139 -2.80 -17.31 3.74
C VAL A 139 -2.98 -18.51 2.82
N ILE A 140 -4.08 -19.23 2.95
CA ILE A 140 -4.40 -20.42 2.13
C ILE A 140 -4.58 -20.03 0.67
N VAL A 141 -5.40 -19.01 0.38
CA VAL A 141 -5.68 -18.58 -1.01
C VAL A 141 -4.40 -18.06 -1.69
N LEU A 142 -3.62 -17.21 -1.01
CA LEU A 142 -2.35 -16.70 -1.54
C LEU A 142 -1.35 -17.83 -1.75
N SER A 143 -1.24 -18.76 -0.80
CA SER A 143 -0.37 -19.94 -0.94
C SER A 143 -0.78 -20.80 -2.12
N LEU A 144 -2.09 -21.00 -2.34
CA LEU A 144 -2.61 -21.74 -3.49
C LEU A 144 -2.30 -21.02 -4.80
N ILE A 145 -2.48 -19.70 -4.88
CA ILE A 145 -2.15 -18.90 -6.07
C ILE A 145 -0.67 -19.03 -6.40
N LEU A 146 0.22 -18.88 -5.40
CA LEU A 146 1.66 -18.99 -5.58
C LEU A 146 2.07 -20.42 -5.96
N LEU A 147 1.52 -21.44 -5.29
CA LEU A 147 1.79 -22.85 -5.58
C LEU A 147 1.37 -23.21 -7.00
N LEU A 148 0.13 -22.87 -7.40
CA LEU A 148 -0.37 -23.12 -8.75
C LEU A 148 0.46 -22.38 -9.81
N SER A 149 0.90 -21.16 -9.52
CA SER A 149 1.79 -20.40 -10.41
C SER A 149 3.13 -21.12 -10.60
N VAL A 150 3.75 -21.58 -9.52
CA VAL A 150 5.02 -22.35 -9.58
C VAL A 150 4.84 -23.68 -10.29
N LEU A 151 3.76 -24.41 -10.01
CA LEU A 151 3.44 -25.68 -10.68
C LEU A 151 3.20 -25.46 -12.18
N ALA A 152 2.47 -24.43 -12.58
CA ALA A 152 2.26 -24.09 -13.98
C ALA A 152 3.59 -23.81 -14.69
N ILE A 153 4.49 -23.05 -14.07
CA ILE A 153 5.83 -22.80 -14.61
C ILE A 153 6.65 -24.10 -14.70
N GLY A 154 6.59 -24.95 -13.68
CA GLY A 154 7.34 -26.22 -13.66
C GLY A 154 6.86 -27.21 -14.71
N VAL A 155 5.54 -27.36 -14.85
CA VAL A 155 4.90 -28.30 -15.79
C VAL A 155 5.01 -27.82 -17.23
N VAL A 156 4.76 -26.53 -17.49
CA VAL A 156 4.78 -25.96 -18.85
C VAL A 156 6.17 -25.56 -19.28
N GLY A 157 7.00 -25.04 -18.36
CA GLY A 157 8.30 -24.45 -18.68
C GLY A 157 9.44 -25.46 -18.84
N GLY A 158 9.36 -26.66 -18.25
CA GLY A 158 10.37 -27.71 -18.44
C GLY A 158 11.82 -27.23 -18.22
N ARG A 159 12.65 -27.20 -19.28
CA ARG A 159 14.06 -26.72 -19.22
C ARG A 159 14.19 -25.20 -19.01
N GLU A 160 13.14 -24.42 -19.23
CA GLU A 160 13.14 -22.96 -19.05
C GLU A 160 13.12 -22.52 -17.58
N VAL A 161 12.87 -23.43 -16.63
CA VAL A 161 12.94 -23.12 -15.18
C VAL A 161 14.34 -22.61 -14.78
N ARG A 162 15.41 -23.12 -15.42
CA ARG A 162 16.77 -22.58 -15.26
C ARG A 162 16.91 -21.15 -15.83
N GLY A 163 16.17 -20.84 -16.88
CA GLY A 163 16.09 -19.50 -17.46
C GLY A 163 15.49 -18.50 -16.48
N VAL A 164 14.39 -18.87 -15.79
CA VAL A 164 13.77 -18.03 -14.74
C VAL A 164 14.77 -17.70 -13.62
N TRP A 165 15.52 -18.69 -13.14
CA TRP A 165 16.53 -18.46 -12.10
C TRP A 165 17.69 -17.56 -12.57
N THR A 166 18.00 -17.58 -13.86
CA THR A 166 19.01 -16.70 -14.47
C THR A 166 18.59 -15.23 -14.43
N TYR A 167 17.29 -14.96 -14.54
CA TYR A 167 16.70 -13.61 -14.52
C TYR A 167 16.05 -13.26 -13.17
N ARG A 168 16.55 -13.82 -12.06
CA ARG A 168 16.06 -13.53 -10.71
C ARG A 168 16.11 -12.05 -10.31
N ASP A 169 17.05 -11.30 -10.88
CA ASP A 169 17.12 -9.83 -10.72
C ASP A 169 15.86 -9.16 -11.29
N LEU A 170 15.40 -9.61 -12.47
CA LEU A 170 14.16 -9.14 -13.08
C LEU A 170 12.90 -9.61 -12.32
N PHE A 171 12.92 -10.81 -11.75
CA PHE A 171 11.84 -11.26 -10.84
C PHE A 171 11.70 -10.29 -9.66
N LEU A 172 12.81 -9.95 -9.00
CA LEU A 172 12.80 -9.03 -7.86
C LEU A 172 12.41 -7.61 -8.25
N LEU A 173 12.83 -7.13 -9.44
CA LEU A 173 12.38 -5.84 -9.98
C LEU A 173 10.87 -5.82 -10.19
N GLY A 174 10.29 -6.87 -10.78
CA GLY A 174 8.86 -6.99 -10.98
C GLY A 174 8.09 -7.02 -9.66
N ALA A 175 8.56 -7.80 -8.69
CA ALA A 175 7.95 -7.90 -7.36
C ALA A 175 7.95 -6.55 -6.63
N ALA A 176 9.10 -5.88 -6.62
CA ALA A 176 9.23 -4.58 -5.97
C ALA A 176 8.37 -3.51 -6.67
N PHE A 177 8.32 -3.53 -8.00
CA PHE A 177 7.51 -2.61 -8.80
C PHE A 177 6.03 -2.75 -8.51
N LEU A 178 5.48 -3.98 -8.56
CA LEU A 178 4.04 -4.15 -8.33
C LEU A 178 3.68 -3.81 -6.88
N LEU A 179 4.51 -4.18 -5.90
CA LEU A 179 4.29 -3.82 -4.50
C LEU A 179 4.31 -2.30 -4.27
N LEU A 180 5.22 -1.59 -4.93
CA LEU A 180 5.27 -0.12 -4.88
C LEU A 180 4.05 0.51 -5.55
N GLU A 181 3.62 -0.05 -6.69
CA GLU A 181 2.46 0.41 -7.44
C GLU A 181 1.17 0.28 -6.62
N THR A 182 0.91 -0.89 -6.04
CA THR A 182 -0.32 -1.13 -5.27
C THR A 182 -0.37 -0.26 -4.01
N LYS A 183 0.75 -0.08 -3.31
CA LYS A 183 0.86 0.88 -2.20
C LYS A 183 0.56 2.30 -2.65
N ASN A 184 1.05 2.73 -3.81
CA ASN A 184 0.79 4.07 -4.32
C ASN A 184 -0.69 4.25 -4.70
N VAL A 185 -1.32 3.27 -5.34
CA VAL A 185 -2.78 3.28 -5.62
C VAL A 185 -3.58 3.49 -4.33
N THR A 186 -3.25 2.73 -3.29
CA THR A 186 -3.84 2.87 -1.95
C THR A 186 -3.62 4.27 -1.36
N GLY A 187 -2.42 4.83 -1.49
CA GLY A 187 -2.13 6.20 -1.03
C GLY A 187 -2.92 7.28 -1.79
N PHE A 188 -3.06 7.17 -3.11
CA PHE A 188 -3.87 8.12 -3.89
C PHE A 188 -5.36 8.03 -3.53
N ALA A 189 -5.86 6.82 -3.25
CA ALA A 189 -7.22 6.63 -2.77
C ALA A 189 -7.46 7.36 -1.43
N LEU A 190 -6.45 7.40 -0.55
CA LEU A 190 -6.52 8.17 0.70
C LEU A 190 -6.48 9.69 0.47
N TYR A 191 -5.67 10.17 -0.48
CA TYR A 191 -5.54 11.61 -0.75
C TYR A 191 -6.73 12.22 -1.50
N PHE A 192 -7.36 11.44 -2.39
CA PHE A 192 -8.35 11.94 -3.35
C PHE A 192 -9.66 11.14 -3.38
N GLY A 193 -9.79 10.09 -2.59
CA GLY A 193 -10.97 9.22 -2.52
C GLY A 193 -10.90 7.98 -3.44
N THR A 194 -11.72 6.97 -3.15
CA THR A 194 -11.79 5.68 -3.84
C THR A 194 -12.74 5.68 -5.06
N THR A 195 -12.74 6.75 -5.87
CA THR A 195 -13.61 6.80 -7.06
C THR A 195 -12.99 6.08 -8.25
N TRP A 196 -13.84 5.56 -9.16
CA TRP A 196 -13.37 4.97 -10.42
C TRP A 196 -12.52 5.94 -11.25
N LEU A 197 -12.81 7.24 -11.15
CA LEU A 197 -12.07 8.30 -11.82
C LEU A 197 -10.66 8.46 -11.24
N VAL A 198 -10.53 8.50 -9.91
CA VAL A 198 -9.23 8.57 -9.24
C VAL A 198 -8.39 7.35 -9.61
N ASN A 199 -8.96 6.15 -9.53
CA ASN A 199 -8.26 4.92 -9.91
C ASN A 199 -7.79 4.97 -11.38
N ALA A 200 -8.65 5.38 -12.31
CA ALA A 200 -8.30 5.51 -13.72
C ALA A 200 -7.15 6.51 -13.96
N LEU A 201 -7.15 7.64 -13.26
CA LEU A 201 -6.09 8.65 -13.34
C LEU A 201 -4.76 8.13 -12.78
N VAL A 202 -4.79 7.37 -11.67
CA VAL A 202 -3.58 6.77 -11.09
C VAL A 202 -2.97 5.76 -12.06
N PHE A 203 -3.74 4.78 -12.51
CA PHE A 203 -3.25 3.77 -13.47
C PHE A 203 -2.79 4.42 -14.78
N GLY A 204 -3.58 5.35 -15.32
CA GLY A 204 -3.20 6.11 -16.52
C GLY A 204 -1.89 6.88 -16.33
N GLY A 205 -1.72 7.52 -15.17
CA GLY A 205 -0.49 8.20 -14.80
C GLY A 205 0.70 7.23 -14.76
N VAL A 206 0.56 6.08 -14.11
CA VAL A 206 1.62 5.04 -14.03
C VAL A 206 2.02 4.59 -15.42
N LEU A 207 1.07 4.29 -16.30
CA LEU A 207 1.33 3.89 -17.67
C LEU A 207 2.05 5.00 -18.47
N ILE A 208 1.65 6.27 -18.30
CA ILE A 208 2.34 7.41 -18.92
C ILE A 208 3.77 7.53 -18.39
N ALA A 209 3.99 7.34 -17.10
CA ALA A 209 5.31 7.40 -16.50
C ALA A 209 6.22 6.26 -16.98
N VAL A 210 5.69 5.03 -17.08
CA VAL A 210 6.39 3.89 -17.68
C VAL A 210 6.76 4.19 -19.13
N LEU A 211 5.80 4.68 -19.93
CA LEU A 211 6.03 5.05 -21.32
C LEU A 211 7.10 6.15 -21.45
N ALA A 212 7.02 7.18 -20.61
CA ALA A 212 7.99 8.26 -20.57
C ALA A 212 9.38 7.76 -20.16
N ALA A 213 9.49 6.84 -19.20
CA ALA A 213 10.75 6.22 -18.81
C ALA A 213 11.41 5.48 -19.97
N VAL A 214 10.62 4.70 -20.72
CA VAL A 214 11.09 3.96 -21.89
C VAL A 214 11.51 4.92 -23.00
N GLU A 215 10.72 5.94 -23.30
CA GLU A 215 11.03 6.90 -24.36
C GLU A 215 12.24 7.78 -24.01
N LEU A 216 12.37 8.18 -22.74
CA LEU A 216 13.55 8.89 -22.24
C LEU A 216 14.81 8.04 -22.40
N THR A 217 14.72 6.75 -22.06
CA THR A 217 15.82 5.79 -22.22
C THR A 217 16.19 5.54 -23.68
N ARG A 218 15.22 5.67 -24.60
CA ARG A 218 15.46 5.54 -26.05
C ARG A 218 16.07 6.79 -26.68
N ARG A 219 15.65 7.99 -26.26
CA ARG A 219 16.06 9.26 -26.89
C ARG A 219 17.28 9.91 -26.28
N PHE A 220 17.53 9.69 -24.99
CA PHE A 220 18.57 10.40 -24.24
C PHE A 220 19.57 9.45 -23.63
N VAL A 221 20.78 9.96 -23.39
CA VAL A 221 21.78 9.25 -22.60
C VAL A 221 21.31 9.26 -21.15
N VAL A 222 20.79 8.12 -20.72
CA VAL A 222 20.32 7.93 -19.35
C VAL A 222 21.48 7.86 -18.36
N PRO A 223 21.29 8.33 -17.12
CA PRO A 223 22.29 8.19 -16.07
C PRO A 223 22.64 6.71 -15.82
N PRO A 224 23.84 6.44 -15.27
CA PRO A 224 24.25 5.08 -14.96
C PRO A 224 23.30 4.42 -13.93
N LEU A 225 23.18 3.09 -13.98
CA LEU A 225 22.35 2.30 -13.07
C LEU A 225 22.47 2.71 -11.60
N ARG A 226 23.70 2.98 -11.13
CA ARG A 226 23.96 3.40 -9.74
C ARG A 226 23.19 4.67 -9.36
N THR A 227 23.16 5.67 -10.24
CA THR A 227 22.44 6.92 -10.01
C THR A 227 20.93 6.69 -9.97
N MET A 228 20.42 5.79 -10.82
CA MET A 228 18.99 5.45 -10.80
C MET A 228 18.59 4.66 -9.55
N TYR A 229 19.44 3.75 -9.06
CA TYR A 229 19.22 3.10 -7.77
C TYR A 229 19.27 4.09 -6.61
N LEU A 230 20.19 5.07 -6.63
CA LEU A 230 20.21 6.15 -5.63
C LEU A 230 18.93 6.99 -5.67
N LEU A 231 18.44 7.33 -6.86
CA LEU A 231 17.18 8.06 -7.03
C LEU A 231 15.98 7.23 -6.55
N LEU A 232 15.97 5.93 -6.83
CA LEU A 232 14.95 4.99 -6.37
C LEU A 232 14.91 4.91 -4.84
N PHE A 233 16.05 4.61 -4.19
CA PHE A 233 16.11 4.52 -2.73
C PHE A 233 15.85 5.88 -2.07
N GLY A 234 16.34 6.97 -2.65
CA GLY A 234 16.01 8.32 -2.19
C GLY A 234 14.51 8.62 -2.28
N GLY A 235 13.86 8.19 -3.36
CA GLY A 235 12.40 8.28 -3.53
C GLY A 235 11.62 7.43 -2.54
N LEU A 236 12.08 6.20 -2.25
CA LEU A 236 11.47 5.34 -1.23
C LEU A 236 11.63 5.91 0.18
N VAL A 237 12.81 6.44 0.52
CA VAL A 237 13.05 7.12 1.80
C VAL A 237 12.17 8.36 1.92
N LEU A 238 12.03 9.16 0.85
CA LEU A 238 11.12 10.29 0.83
C LEU A 238 9.67 9.85 1.04
N ALA A 239 9.23 8.79 0.36
CA ALA A 239 7.88 8.24 0.49
C ALA A 239 7.58 7.63 1.87
N TRP A 240 8.62 7.20 2.60
CA TRP A 240 8.52 6.71 3.97
C TRP A 240 8.57 7.85 4.99
N ALA A 241 9.42 8.86 4.76
CA ALA A 241 9.63 9.97 5.69
C ALA A 241 8.52 11.01 5.68
N VAL A 242 7.79 11.18 4.57
CA VAL A 242 6.70 12.16 4.46
C VAL A 242 5.41 11.59 5.06
N PRO A 243 4.88 12.18 6.16
CA PRO A 243 3.63 11.71 6.76
C PRO A 243 2.43 11.99 5.85
N THR A 244 1.50 11.05 5.80
CA THR A 244 0.25 11.17 5.03
C THR A 244 -0.58 12.38 5.49
N SER A 245 -0.66 12.63 6.80
CA SER A 245 -1.38 13.76 7.40
C SER A 245 -0.86 15.11 6.90
N TRP A 246 0.46 15.23 6.69
CA TRP A 246 1.06 16.44 6.14
C TRP A 246 0.62 16.68 4.69
N VAL A 247 0.64 15.64 3.84
CA VAL A 247 0.17 15.76 2.45
C VAL A 247 -1.33 16.08 2.40
N LEU A 248 -2.13 15.48 3.28
CA LEU A 248 -3.56 15.76 3.43
C LEU A 248 -3.83 17.21 3.87
N SER A 249 -2.95 17.85 4.64
CA SER A 249 -3.11 19.25 5.05
C SER A 249 -2.95 20.25 3.88
N LEU A 250 -2.33 19.84 2.77
CA LEU A 250 -2.06 20.72 1.64
C LEU A 250 -3.33 21.02 0.83
N PRO A 251 -3.45 22.23 0.24
CA PRO A 251 -4.48 22.54 -0.74
C PRO A 251 -4.46 21.57 -1.92
N PHE A 252 -5.62 21.31 -2.53
CA PHE A 252 -5.81 20.28 -3.56
C PHE A 252 -4.71 20.26 -4.64
N GLY A 253 -4.39 21.43 -5.23
CA GLY A 253 -3.38 21.51 -6.29
C GLY A 253 -1.97 21.12 -5.83
N LEU A 254 -1.57 21.57 -4.64
CA LEU A 254 -0.26 21.24 -4.08
C LEU A 254 -0.20 19.79 -3.60
N ARG A 255 -1.30 19.28 -3.02
CA ARG A 255 -1.47 17.87 -2.66
C ARG A 255 -1.28 16.97 -3.87
N LEU A 256 -1.90 17.31 -4.99
CA LEU A 256 -1.76 16.57 -6.25
C LEU A 256 -0.30 16.53 -6.70
N VAL A 257 0.36 17.69 -6.78
CA VAL A 257 1.77 17.75 -7.20
C VAL A 257 2.67 16.95 -6.26
N MET A 258 2.50 17.09 -4.93
CA MET A 258 3.32 16.38 -3.95
C MET A 258 3.08 14.87 -3.99
N ALA A 259 1.83 14.42 -4.00
CA ALA A 259 1.48 13.00 -4.09
C ALA A 259 2.04 12.39 -5.39
N THR A 260 1.90 13.10 -6.52
CA THR A 260 2.49 12.67 -7.79
C THR A 260 4.00 12.61 -7.72
N MET A 261 4.71 13.62 -7.22
CA MET A 261 6.17 13.57 -7.16
C MET A 261 6.67 12.42 -6.27
N ILE A 262 6.10 12.25 -5.08
CA ILE A 262 6.49 11.19 -4.14
C ILE A 262 6.26 9.81 -4.74
N ALA A 263 5.11 9.57 -5.38
CA ALA A 263 4.81 8.27 -5.97
C ALA A 263 5.61 7.99 -7.25
N PHE A 264 5.75 8.99 -8.12
CA PHE A 264 6.24 8.77 -9.48
C PHE A 264 7.76 8.84 -9.62
N ILE A 265 8.49 9.52 -8.73
CA ILE A 265 9.96 9.52 -8.74
C ILE A 265 10.54 8.09 -8.65
N PRO A 266 10.20 7.27 -7.64
CA PRO A 266 10.73 5.91 -7.55
C PRO A 266 10.20 5.02 -8.69
N ILE A 267 8.96 5.19 -9.13
CA ILE A 267 8.39 4.47 -10.28
C ILE A 267 9.20 4.75 -11.57
N MET A 268 9.50 6.01 -11.84
CA MET A 268 10.30 6.42 -13.00
C MET A 268 11.70 5.81 -12.94
N ALA A 269 12.37 5.92 -11.79
CA ALA A 269 13.69 5.34 -11.58
C ALA A 269 13.69 3.80 -11.77
N ALA A 270 12.72 3.11 -11.19
CA ALA A 270 12.54 1.66 -11.34
C ALA A 270 12.34 1.25 -12.81
N ASN A 271 11.53 2.00 -13.57
CA ASN A 271 11.30 1.71 -14.97
C ASN A 271 12.53 1.97 -15.85
N VAL A 272 13.32 3.01 -15.57
CA VAL A 272 14.61 3.23 -16.26
C VAL A 272 15.59 2.10 -15.94
N ILE A 273 15.69 1.65 -14.68
CA ILE A 273 16.52 0.51 -14.27
C ILE A 273 16.10 -0.75 -15.03
N PHE A 274 14.80 -1.04 -15.06
CA PHE A 274 14.26 -2.17 -15.79
C PHE A 274 14.56 -2.07 -17.28
N ALA A 275 14.33 -0.92 -17.92
CA ALA A 275 14.58 -0.74 -19.36
C ALA A 275 16.06 -0.93 -19.72
N GLN A 276 16.98 -0.34 -18.96
CA GLN A 276 18.42 -0.53 -19.15
C GLN A 276 18.81 -2.00 -18.99
N ARG A 277 18.30 -2.66 -17.94
CA ARG A 277 18.62 -4.08 -17.71
C ARG A 277 18.04 -4.97 -18.80
N PHE A 278 16.78 -4.78 -19.15
CA PHE A 278 16.07 -5.58 -20.14
C PHE A 278 16.73 -5.49 -21.53
N ALA A 279 17.23 -4.31 -21.92
CA ALA A 279 17.94 -4.11 -23.18
C ALA A 279 19.23 -4.95 -23.32
N THR A 280 19.82 -5.39 -22.21
CA THR A 280 21.04 -6.23 -22.18
C THR A 280 20.74 -7.74 -22.10
N THR A 281 19.47 -8.14 -22.07
CA THR A 281 19.09 -9.55 -21.94
C THR A 281 19.19 -10.30 -23.27
N ALA A 282 19.70 -11.53 -23.22
CA ALA A 282 19.82 -12.38 -24.41
C ALA A 282 18.50 -13.02 -24.82
N ASN A 283 17.62 -13.33 -23.86
CA ASN A 283 16.30 -13.90 -24.11
C ASN A 283 15.22 -13.01 -23.47
N GLY A 284 14.70 -12.07 -24.27
CA GLY A 284 13.68 -11.11 -23.84
C GLY A 284 12.37 -11.77 -23.39
N THR A 285 11.97 -12.89 -23.99
CA THR A 285 10.72 -13.60 -23.65
C THR A 285 10.78 -14.16 -22.24
N THR A 286 11.83 -14.93 -21.91
CA THR A 286 11.99 -15.50 -20.55
C THR A 286 12.25 -14.39 -19.53
N ALA A 287 13.02 -13.36 -19.89
CA ALA A 287 13.27 -12.20 -19.03
C ALA A 287 11.98 -11.46 -18.66
N PHE A 288 11.13 -11.16 -19.65
CA PHE A 288 9.86 -10.47 -19.43
C PHE A 288 8.88 -11.34 -18.65
N GLY A 289 8.77 -12.63 -18.99
CA GLY A 289 7.96 -13.59 -18.25
C GLY A 289 8.38 -13.69 -16.78
N THR A 290 9.69 -13.70 -16.50
CA THR A 290 10.23 -13.73 -15.13
C THR A 290 9.87 -12.46 -14.35
N ASN A 291 9.92 -11.29 -14.99
CA ASN A 291 9.48 -10.03 -14.39
C ASN A 291 7.97 -10.05 -14.06
N LEU A 292 7.14 -10.59 -14.94
CA LEU A 292 5.69 -10.71 -14.72
C LEU A 292 5.36 -11.65 -13.54
N LEU A 293 6.08 -12.76 -13.41
CA LEU A 293 5.96 -13.66 -12.26
C LEU A 293 6.38 -12.97 -10.96
N GLY A 294 7.43 -12.15 -11.03
CA GLY A 294 7.84 -11.26 -9.97
C GLY A 294 6.70 -10.35 -9.55
N ALA A 295 6.08 -9.66 -10.51
CA ALA A 295 4.94 -8.79 -10.25
C ALA A 295 3.81 -9.53 -9.52
N MET A 296 3.39 -10.70 -10.01
CA MET A 296 2.35 -11.51 -9.32
C MET A 296 2.72 -11.83 -7.86
N PHE A 297 3.98 -12.18 -7.59
CA PHE A 297 4.47 -12.38 -6.24
C PHE A 297 4.43 -11.08 -5.41
N GLY A 298 4.86 -9.95 -5.99
CA GLY A 298 4.77 -8.62 -5.38
C GLY A 298 3.34 -8.23 -4.98
N GLY A 299 2.35 -8.53 -5.82
CA GLY A 299 0.94 -8.31 -5.50
C GLY A 299 0.45 -9.16 -4.33
N CYS A 300 0.97 -10.38 -4.18
CA CYS A 300 0.69 -11.20 -3.00
C CYS A 300 1.34 -10.64 -1.73
N LEU A 301 2.54 -10.03 -1.85
CA LEU A 301 3.24 -9.42 -0.73
C LEU A 301 2.53 -8.18 -0.16
N GLU A 302 1.62 -7.56 -0.91
CA GLU A 302 0.80 -6.44 -0.40
C GLU A 302 0.01 -6.82 0.85
N TYR A 303 -0.43 -8.08 0.95
CA TYR A 303 -1.17 -8.58 2.12
C TYR A 303 -0.34 -8.61 3.41
N LEU A 304 0.99 -8.45 3.33
CA LEU A 304 1.82 -8.21 4.50
C LEU A 304 1.43 -6.90 5.22
N ALA A 305 0.73 -5.97 4.56
CA ALA A 305 0.16 -4.79 5.22
C ALA A 305 -0.72 -5.18 6.41
N LEU A 306 -1.50 -6.27 6.31
CA LEU A 306 -2.35 -6.77 7.40
C LEU A 306 -1.56 -7.15 8.65
N ALA A 307 -0.27 -7.47 8.49
CA ALA A 307 0.61 -7.85 9.59
C ALA A 307 1.40 -6.65 10.13
N VAL A 308 1.97 -5.84 9.23
CA VAL A 308 3.02 -4.86 9.60
C VAL A 308 2.69 -3.40 9.24
N GLY A 309 1.52 -3.13 8.65
CA GLY A 309 1.14 -1.79 8.17
C GLY A 309 1.68 -1.44 6.78
N TYR A 310 1.17 -0.35 6.20
CA TYR A 310 1.49 0.09 4.84
C TYR A 310 2.89 0.73 4.71
N GLN A 311 3.39 1.43 5.73
CA GLN A 311 4.73 2.01 5.73
C GLN A 311 5.81 0.94 5.69
N SER A 312 5.63 -0.15 6.44
CA SER A 312 6.56 -1.29 6.46
C SER A 312 6.71 -1.95 5.08
N LEU A 313 5.69 -1.87 4.21
CA LEU A 313 5.79 -2.36 2.83
C LEU A 313 6.85 -1.62 2.01
N LEU A 314 7.14 -0.34 2.30
CA LEU A 314 8.22 0.38 1.62
C LEU A 314 9.60 -0.21 1.97
N VAL A 315 9.76 -0.72 3.19
CA VAL A 315 10.99 -1.42 3.61
C VAL A 315 11.13 -2.75 2.87
N VAL A 316 10.02 -3.51 2.74
CA VAL A 316 9.99 -4.75 1.94
C VAL A 316 10.32 -4.45 0.48
N CYS A 317 9.71 -3.41 -0.10
CA CYS A 317 9.99 -2.94 -1.45
C CYS A 317 11.47 -2.57 -1.64
N ALA A 318 12.05 -1.82 -0.70
CA ALA A 318 13.47 -1.47 -0.71
C ALA A 318 14.37 -2.71 -0.63
N ALA A 319 14.02 -3.69 0.21
CA ALA A 319 14.76 -4.95 0.31
C ALA A 319 14.71 -5.76 -1.00
N LEU A 320 13.56 -5.80 -1.68
CA LEU A 320 13.43 -6.44 -2.99
C LEU A 320 14.27 -5.74 -4.06
N TYR A 321 14.22 -4.41 -4.13
CA TYR A 321 15.06 -3.64 -5.07
C TYR A 321 16.56 -3.79 -4.77
N LEU A 322 16.95 -3.85 -3.50
CA LEU A 322 18.33 -4.13 -3.10
C LEU A 322 18.74 -5.54 -3.52
N GLY A 323 17.88 -6.54 -3.28
CA GLY A 323 18.09 -7.90 -3.76
C GLY A 323 18.26 -7.96 -5.27
N ALA A 324 17.46 -7.21 -6.03
CA ALA A 324 17.60 -7.09 -7.48
C ALA A 324 18.96 -6.53 -7.86
N TYR A 325 19.41 -5.44 -7.22
CA TYR A 325 20.73 -4.85 -7.46
C TYR A 325 21.88 -5.81 -7.16
N LEU A 326 21.80 -6.54 -6.04
CA LEU A 326 22.85 -7.47 -5.59
C LEU A 326 22.94 -8.72 -6.47
N THR A 327 21.80 -9.17 -7.01
CA THR A 327 21.73 -10.35 -7.88
C THR A 327 21.93 -10.04 -9.36
N MET A 328 21.91 -8.76 -9.73
CA MET A 328 22.17 -8.28 -11.08
C MET A 328 23.54 -8.75 -11.56
N PRO A 329 23.63 -9.43 -12.72
CA PRO A 329 24.92 -9.78 -13.30
C PRO A 329 25.74 -8.53 -13.53
N LYS A 330 26.95 -8.49 -12.96
CA LYS A 330 27.92 -7.44 -13.31
C LYS A 330 28.40 -7.74 -14.71
N ASP A 331 28.13 -6.85 -15.65
CA ASP A 331 28.75 -6.93 -16.97
C ASP A 331 30.27 -7.05 -16.77
N ALA A 332 30.88 -8.12 -17.29
CA ALA A 332 32.31 -8.12 -17.50
C ALA A 332 32.61 -6.89 -18.37
N PRO A 333 33.61 -6.05 -18.02
CA PRO A 333 33.88 -4.85 -18.78
C PRO A 333 34.02 -5.23 -20.24
N SER A 334 33.12 -4.69 -21.08
CA SER A 334 33.22 -4.82 -22.52
C SER A 334 34.55 -4.20 -22.91
N THR A 335 35.51 -5.04 -23.26
CA THR A 335 36.68 -4.61 -24.01
C THR A 335 36.15 -3.85 -25.22
N GLY A 336 36.54 -2.59 -25.31
CA GLY A 336 35.96 -1.62 -26.23
C GLY A 336 35.83 -2.16 -27.65
N SER A 337 34.59 -2.33 -28.08
CA SER A 337 34.20 -2.32 -29.48
C SER A 337 32.79 -1.77 -29.51
N ARG A 338 32.68 -0.43 -29.58
CA ARG A 338 31.50 0.23 -30.11
C ARG A 338 31.23 -0.40 -31.47
N GLY A 339 30.24 -1.29 -31.54
CA GLY A 339 29.71 -1.77 -32.80
C GLY A 339 29.23 -0.57 -33.59
N GLN A 340 30.02 -0.16 -34.58
CA GLN A 340 29.52 0.62 -35.71
C GLN A 340 28.34 -0.17 -36.27
N LEU A 341 27.15 0.41 -36.22
CA LEU A 341 26.04 0.00 -37.05
C LEU A 341 26.54 -0.03 -38.50
N ALA A 342 26.52 -1.20 -39.12
CA ALA A 342 26.82 -1.35 -40.53
C ALA A 342 25.89 -0.43 -41.35
N PRO A 343 26.39 0.29 -42.37
CA PRO A 343 25.55 1.17 -43.17
C PRO A 343 24.50 0.35 -43.93
N ALA A 344 23.27 0.87 -43.94
CA ALA A 344 22.12 0.27 -44.62
C ALA A 344 22.44 -0.07 -46.08
N VAL A 345 22.21 -1.34 -46.46
CA VAL A 345 22.25 -1.80 -47.85
C VAL A 345 21.15 -1.07 -48.61
N LYS A 346 21.54 -0.22 -49.57
CA LYS A 346 20.60 0.40 -50.52
C LYS A 346 20.00 -0.69 -51.41
N VAL A 347 18.69 -0.84 -51.35
CA VAL A 347 17.91 -1.63 -52.33
C VAL A 347 17.81 -0.81 -53.62
N PRO A 348 18.20 -1.34 -54.80
CA PRO A 348 18.02 -0.63 -56.06
C PRO A 348 16.54 -0.64 -56.48
N ALA A 349 16.06 0.50 -56.97
CA ALA A 349 14.71 0.67 -57.47
C ALA A 349 14.47 -0.17 -58.75
N PRO A 350 13.27 -0.73 -58.94
CA PRO A 350 12.93 -1.47 -60.16
C PRO A 350 12.79 -0.50 -61.35
N THR A 351 13.43 -0.85 -62.46
CA THR A 351 13.25 -0.24 -63.80
C THR A 351 12.03 -0.80 -64.51
#